data_AF-A0A9K3D1F5-F1
#
_entry.id   AF-A0A9K3D1F5-F1
#
_cell.length_a   1.000
_cell.length_b   1.000
_cell.length_c   1.000
_cell.angle_alpha   90.00
_cell.angle_beta   90.00
_cell.angle_gamma   90.00
#
_symmetry.space_group_name_H-M   'P 1'
#
loop_
_entity.id
_entity.type
_entity.pdbx_description
1 polymer ?
#
loop_
_entity_poly.entity_id
_entity_poly.type
_entity_poly.pdbx_seq_one_letter_code
_entity_poly.pdbx_strand_id
1 'polypeptide(L)'
;MTEEEAPCPPLLYPTRAEVDACAYPNWPERVKLNGLDATVIPIDRSGPAYAWLLSDGIDMTVIDRWTKSRNPPEDSDSEDTETQTQTQAEAEAEAETDHPAVYELFDTIEATIKKYDGTVFTKTDWSSARDVSWIYNASNGLRACTVEDVVLYLKSSDFITHDLMMPYDGCVDVEEGDVSLPPTVHLVLKQFYDLRVANEVRVFVKDGKVLAMCQRQSDVFFAHLLEEEEWRHPMVEKVHKFMGERMLEPMQSVGLDKFVCDLYVTPGQGYVRVIDVNPWHPATCDAGLYTWEELHTLSLSPPASPCDMRVVESQAGIVDTRVLSSGFPLEMTQGMMGVDGMTLDDLVASMKECNMQ
;
A
#
# COMPACT_ATOMS: atom_id res chain seq x y z
N MET A 1 -21.76 -10.77 35.04
CA MET A 1 -21.92 -9.40 34.53
C MET A 1 -20.89 -9.28 33.43
N THR A 2 -21.35 -9.45 32.20
CA THR A 2 -20.57 -9.16 31.00
C THR A 2 -20.17 -7.70 31.07
N GLU A 3 -18.87 -7.41 30.98
CA GLU A 3 -18.39 -6.07 30.69
C GLU A 3 -18.97 -5.71 29.32
N GLU A 4 -20.01 -4.88 29.30
CA GLU A 4 -20.37 -4.13 28.09
C GLU A 4 -19.15 -3.26 27.79
N GLU A 5 -18.41 -3.59 26.74
CA GLU A 5 -17.45 -2.67 26.13
C GLU A 5 -18.20 -1.36 25.88
N ALA A 6 -17.76 -0.30 26.55
CA ALA A 6 -18.27 1.03 26.27
C ALA A 6 -18.09 1.30 24.77
N PRO A 7 -19.12 1.77 24.05
CA PRO A 7 -18.98 2.04 22.62
C PRO A 7 -17.82 3.00 22.40
N CYS A 8 -16.86 2.57 21.58
CA CYS A 8 -15.72 3.36 21.15
C CYS A 8 -16.22 4.77 20.74
N PRO A 9 -15.69 5.86 21.31
CA PRO A 9 -16.30 7.17 21.17
C PRO A 9 -16.38 7.55 19.67
N PRO A 10 -17.51 8.11 19.19
CA PRO A 10 -17.81 8.39 17.77
C PRO A 10 -16.92 9.44 17.08
N LEU A 11 -15.72 9.70 17.60
CA LEU A 11 -14.74 10.68 17.14
C LEU A 11 -13.49 10.02 16.49
N LEU A 12 -13.47 8.69 16.38
CA LEU A 12 -12.32 7.91 15.87
C LEU A 12 -12.44 7.45 14.40
N TYR A 13 -13.63 7.54 13.80
CA TYR A 13 -13.88 7.00 12.47
C TYR A 13 -14.18 8.11 11.45
N PRO A 14 -13.84 7.90 10.17
CA PRO A 14 -14.05 8.91 9.14
C PRO A 14 -15.51 8.93 8.66
N THR A 15 -15.88 9.98 7.94
CA THR A 15 -17.08 10.01 7.09
C THR A 15 -16.74 9.52 5.68
N ARG A 16 -17.76 9.20 4.86
CA ARG A 16 -17.55 8.88 3.43
C ARG A 16 -16.80 9.99 2.69
N ALA A 17 -17.15 11.24 2.95
CA ALA A 17 -16.49 12.39 2.34
C ALA A 17 -15.00 12.48 2.70
N GLU A 18 -14.63 12.13 3.94
CA GLU A 18 -13.23 12.08 4.37
C GLU A 18 -12.48 10.90 3.72
N VAL A 19 -13.13 9.75 3.55
CA VAL A 19 -12.58 8.63 2.78
C VAL A 19 -12.36 9.03 1.33
N ASP A 20 -13.36 9.59 0.67
CA ASP A 20 -13.26 10.07 -0.72
C ASP A 20 -12.16 11.12 -0.87
N ALA A 21 -12.03 12.06 0.06
CA ALA A 21 -10.97 13.09 0.02
C ALA A 21 -9.55 12.49 0.08
N CYS A 22 -9.38 11.33 0.73
CA CYS A 22 -8.11 10.60 0.78
C CYS A 22 -7.84 9.74 -0.47
N ALA A 23 -8.81 9.55 -1.37
CA ALA A 23 -8.60 8.82 -2.61
C ALA A 23 -7.52 9.50 -3.46
N TYR A 24 -6.63 8.72 -4.07
CA TYR A 24 -5.51 9.20 -4.87
C TYR A 24 -5.85 10.25 -5.93
N PRO A 25 -6.93 10.16 -6.72
CA PRO A 25 -7.26 11.24 -7.67
C PRO A 25 -7.59 12.58 -6.99
N ASN A 26 -7.94 12.59 -5.69
CA ASN A 26 -8.53 13.73 -5.02
C ASN A 26 -7.52 14.62 -4.25
N TRP A 27 -6.28 14.21 -3.99
CA TRP A 27 -5.34 15.07 -3.26
C TRP A 27 -4.14 15.62 -4.05
N PRO A 28 -3.53 14.93 -5.05
CA PRO A 28 -2.26 15.34 -5.63
C PRO A 28 -2.26 16.74 -6.25
N GLU A 29 -3.32 17.09 -6.99
CA GLU A 29 -3.46 18.42 -7.59
C GLU A 29 -3.60 19.53 -6.54
N ARG A 30 -4.25 19.24 -5.42
CA ARG A 30 -4.50 20.21 -4.34
C ARG A 30 -3.22 20.63 -3.64
N VAL A 31 -2.31 19.67 -3.41
CA VAL A 31 -1.03 19.92 -2.75
C VAL A 31 0.08 20.33 -3.71
N LYS A 32 -0.22 20.36 -5.03
CA LYS A 32 0.70 20.75 -6.11
C LYS A 32 2.05 20.03 -5.96
N LEU A 33 1.99 18.71 -5.85
CA LEU A 33 3.17 17.90 -5.64
C LEU A 33 4.03 17.85 -6.89
N ASN A 34 5.34 18.00 -6.66
CA ASN A 34 6.34 17.74 -7.66
C ASN A 34 7.08 16.45 -7.27
N GLY A 35 7.17 15.49 -8.21
CA GLY A 35 8.16 14.41 -8.13
C GLY A 35 7.67 13.05 -7.62
N LEU A 36 6.38 12.71 -7.77
CA LEU A 36 5.94 11.30 -7.77
C LEU A 36 4.93 11.13 -8.90
N ASP A 37 5.45 10.86 -10.09
CA ASP A 37 4.61 10.76 -11.28
C ASP A 37 3.69 9.54 -11.18
N ALA A 38 2.43 9.73 -11.58
CA ALA A 38 1.45 8.66 -11.64
C ALA A 38 0.51 8.84 -12.82
N THR A 39 0.03 7.71 -13.34
CA THR A 39 -1.09 7.64 -14.28
C THR A 39 -2.28 7.08 -13.53
N VAL A 40 -3.41 7.79 -13.58
CA VAL A 40 -4.68 7.39 -12.99
C VAL A 40 -5.57 6.85 -14.11
N ILE A 41 -5.99 5.59 -14.00
CA ILE A 41 -6.81 4.89 -14.98
C ILE A 41 -8.19 4.67 -14.36
N PRO A 42 -9.24 5.37 -14.83
CA PRO A 42 -10.59 5.19 -14.30
C PRO A 42 -11.18 3.86 -14.76
N ILE A 43 -11.87 3.17 -13.84
CA ILE A 43 -12.56 1.91 -14.06
C ILE A 43 -14.01 2.09 -13.59
N ASP A 44 -14.95 1.97 -14.52
CA ASP A 44 -16.39 2.00 -14.22
C ASP A 44 -16.77 0.75 -13.42
N ARG A 45 -17.37 0.94 -12.23
CA ARG A 45 -17.80 -0.17 -11.36
C ARG A 45 -18.94 -0.99 -11.95
N SER A 46 -19.76 -0.39 -12.83
CA SER A 46 -20.78 -1.14 -13.57
C SER A 46 -20.21 -1.87 -14.78
N GLY A 47 -18.93 -1.61 -15.08
CA GLY A 47 -18.24 -2.08 -16.26
C GLY A 47 -17.63 -3.48 -16.11
N PRO A 48 -17.33 -4.10 -17.25
CA PRO A 48 -16.74 -5.44 -17.33
C PRO A 48 -15.32 -5.54 -16.76
N ALA A 49 -14.51 -4.47 -16.85
CA ALA A 49 -13.17 -4.46 -16.29
C ALA A 49 -13.20 -4.56 -14.76
N TYR A 50 -14.18 -3.91 -14.12
CA TYR A 50 -14.42 -4.05 -12.68
C TYR A 50 -14.95 -5.45 -12.33
N ALA A 51 -15.93 -5.95 -13.09
CA ALA A 51 -16.44 -7.31 -12.90
C ALA A 51 -15.34 -8.38 -13.03
N TRP A 52 -14.39 -8.19 -13.96
CA TRP A 52 -13.23 -9.05 -14.14
C TRP A 52 -12.20 -8.93 -13.01
N LEU A 53 -11.97 -7.72 -12.47
CA LEU A 53 -11.11 -7.56 -11.29
C LEU A 53 -11.66 -8.33 -10.09
N LEU A 54 -12.99 -8.34 -9.91
CA LEU A 54 -13.68 -9.07 -8.85
C LEU A 54 -13.94 -10.55 -9.15
N SER A 55 -13.62 -11.04 -10.35
CA SER A 55 -13.84 -12.45 -10.65
C SER A 55 -12.87 -13.33 -9.84
N ASP A 56 -13.35 -14.47 -9.39
CA ASP A 56 -12.53 -15.41 -8.63
C ASP A 56 -11.38 -15.96 -9.48
N GLY A 57 -10.21 -16.07 -8.86
CA GLY A 57 -9.02 -16.66 -9.47
C GLY A 57 -8.26 -15.73 -10.41
N ILE A 58 -7.01 -16.12 -10.67
CA ILE A 58 -6.12 -15.40 -11.59
C ILE A 58 -6.15 -16.14 -12.92
N ASP A 59 -7.04 -15.72 -13.80
CA ASP A 59 -7.12 -16.28 -15.14
C ASP A 59 -6.04 -15.66 -16.03
N MET A 60 -4.86 -16.29 -16.03
CA MET A 60 -3.73 -15.91 -16.88
C MET A 60 -4.01 -16.16 -18.37
N THR A 61 -5.04 -16.93 -18.73
CA THR A 61 -5.38 -17.21 -20.14
C THR A 61 -5.92 -15.96 -20.83
N VAL A 62 -6.56 -15.04 -20.11
CA VAL A 62 -6.98 -13.73 -20.63
C VAL A 62 -5.77 -12.91 -21.09
N ILE A 63 -4.65 -12.97 -20.37
CA ILE A 63 -3.42 -12.26 -20.73
C ILE A 63 -2.74 -12.92 -21.95
N ASP A 64 -2.73 -14.25 -22.02
CA ASP A 64 -2.23 -14.99 -23.19
C ASP A 64 -3.03 -14.66 -24.46
N ARG A 65 -4.37 -14.65 -24.37
CA ARG A 65 -5.24 -14.26 -25.49
C ARG A 65 -5.06 -12.80 -25.88
N TRP A 66 -4.96 -11.87 -24.92
CA TRP A 66 -4.61 -10.48 -25.17
C TRP A 66 -3.27 -10.35 -25.93
N THR A 67 -2.23 -11.06 -25.46
CA THR A 67 -0.90 -11.04 -26.07
C THR A 67 -0.92 -11.55 -27.51
N LYS A 68 -1.60 -12.67 -27.76
CA LYS A 68 -1.80 -13.26 -29.10
C LYS A 68 -2.58 -12.34 -30.04
N SER A 69 -3.57 -11.60 -29.52
CA SER A 69 -4.37 -10.68 -30.33
C SER A 69 -3.54 -9.52 -30.90
N ARG A 70 -2.45 -9.15 -30.21
CA ARG A 70 -1.54 -8.06 -30.60
C ARG A 70 -0.38 -8.54 -31.47
N ASN A 71 0.06 -9.78 -31.26
CA ASN A 71 1.13 -10.43 -32.01
C ASN A 71 0.58 -11.73 -32.63
N PRO A 72 -0.28 -11.64 -33.67
CA PRO A 72 -0.70 -12.84 -34.38
C PRO A 72 0.56 -13.55 -34.90
N PRO A 73 0.68 -14.88 -34.75
CA PRO A 73 1.82 -15.60 -35.29
C PRO A 73 1.92 -15.29 -36.79
N GLU A 74 3.05 -14.73 -37.21
CA GLU A 74 3.40 -14.67 -38.64
C GLU A 74 3.42 -16.11 -39.15
N ASP A 75 2.66 -16.41 -40.22
CA ASP A 75 2.51 -17.76 -40.82
C ASP A 75 3.81 -18.58 -40.74
N SER A 76 3.93 -19.39 -39.69
CA SER A 76 4.96 -20.39 -39.57
C SER A 76 4.36 -21.68 -40.12
N ASP A 77 4.63 -21.92 -41.40
CA ASP A 77 4.55 -23.24 -42.03
C ASP A 77 5.40 -24.23 -41.20
N SER A 78 4.81 -24.81 -40.17
CA SER A 78 5.33 -26.00 -39.52
C SER A 78 4.16 -26.90 -39.19
N GLU A 79 3.95 -27.88 -40.07
CA GLU A 79 3.22 -29.10 -39.77
C GLU A 79 3.87 -29.75 -38.55
N ASP A 80 3.30 -29.55 -37.36
CA ASP A 80 3.47 -30.51 -36.28
C ASP A 80 2.14 -30.73 -35.57
N THR A 81 1.68 -31.96 -35.70
CA THR A 81 0.40 -32.46 -35.24
C THR A 81 0.57 -32.92 -33.80
N GLU A 82 0.22 -32.09 -32.83
CA GLU A 82 -0.12 -32.57 -31.48
C GLU A 82 -1.46 -32.03 -31.02
N THR A 83 -2.23 -32.94 -30.45
CA THR A 83 -3.68 -32.93 -30.39
C THR A 83 -4.17 -32.14 -29.17
N GLN A 84 -4.70 -30.95 -29.38
CA GLN A 84 -5.71 -30.35 -28.50
C GLN A 84 -6.89 -29.92 -29.36
N THR A 85 -7.87 -30.80 -29.51
CA THR A 85 -9.18 -30.46 -30.06
C THR A 85 -9.94 -29.63 -29.04
N GLN A 86 -9.64 -28.34 -28.93
CA GLN A 86 -10.66 -27.35 -28.60
C GLN A 86 -11.51 -27.15 -29.86
N THR A 87 -12.81 -27.36 -29.75
CA THR A 87 -13.70 -27.11 -30.88
C THR A 87 -13.75 -25.60 -31.15
N GLN A 88 -13.89 -25.21 -32.42
CA GLN A 88 -13.98 -23.79 -32.81
C GLN A 88 -15.10 -23.06 -32.06
N ALA A 89 -16.16 -23.77 -31.66
CA ALA A 89 -17.25 -23.26 -30.81
C ALA A 89 -16.85 -23.03 -29.33
N GLU A 90 -15.92 -23.81 -28.78
CA GLU A 90 -15.38 -23.58 -27.42
C GLU A 90 -14.40 -22.40 -27.40
N ALA A 91 -13.57 -22.26 -28.44
CA ALA A 91 -12.69 -21.09 -28.59
C ALA A 91 -13.49 -19.79 -28.87
N GLU A 92 -14.59 -19.88 -29.65
CA GLU A 92 -15.51 -18.76 -29.89
C GLU A 92 -16.32 -18.40 -28.62
N ALA A 93 -16.68 -19.37 -27.79
CA ALA A 93 -17.36 -19.13 -26.49
C ALA A 93 -16.43 -18.58 -25.40
N GLU A 94 -15.16 -19.02 -25.35
CA GLU A 94 -14.13 -18.44 -24.46
C GLU A 94 -13.75 -17.02 -24.91
N ALA A 95 -13.64 -16.77 -26.21
CA ALA A 95 -13.44 -15.41 -26.75
C ALA A 95 -14.66 -14.49 -26.54
N GLU A 96 -15.86 -15.03 -26.38
CA GLU A 96 -17.08 -14.29 -26.00
C GLU A 96 -17.06 -13.80 -24.54
N THR A 97 -16.20 -14.36 -23.69
CA THR A 97 -16.06 -13.95 -22.27
C THR A 97 -15.01 -12.87 -22.03
N ASP A 98 -14.13 -12.61 -23.00
CA ASP A 98 -13.15 -11.53 -22.89
C ASP A 98 -13.74 -10.22 -23.35
N HIS A 99 -14.07 -9.36 -22.39
CA HIS A 99 -14.64 -8.07 -22.74
C HIS A 99 -13.55 -7.14 -23.31
N PRO A 100 -13.77 -6.47 -24.46
CA PRO A 100 -12.81 -5.52 -25.05
C PRO A 100 -12.21 -4.50 -24.07
N ALA A 101 -13.00 -4.09 -23.07
CA ALA A 101 -12.58 -3.19 -22.00
C ALA A 101 -11.46 -3.74 -21.09
N VAL A 102 -11.35 -5.07 -20.91
CA VAL A 102 -10.24 -5.70 -20.18
C VAL A 102 -8.96 -5.58 -20.99
N TYR A 103 -9.03 -5.76 -22.31
CA TYR A 103 -7.87 -5.59 -23.20
C TYR A 103 -7.47 -4.12 -23.31
N GLU A 104 -8.41 -3.19 -23.35
CA GLU A 104 -8.13 -1.74 -23.27
C GLU A 104 -7.44 -1.36 -21.96
N LEU A 105 -7.85 -1.96 -20.84
CA LEU A 105 -7.17 -1.81 -19.56
C LEU A 105 -5.72 -2.31 -19.65
N PHE A 106 -5.49 -3.51 -20.21
CA PHE A 106 -4.15 -4.08 -20.38
C PHE A 106 -3.26 -3.23 -21.30
N ASP A 107 -3.81 -2.72 -22.39
CA ASP A 107 -3.13 -1.80 -23.30
C ASP A 107 -2.69 -0.52 -22.58
N THR A 108 -3.57 0.02 -21.74
CA THR A 108 -3.29 1.22 -20.93
C THR A 108 -2.23 0.95 -19.87
N ILE A 109 -2.26 -0.23 -19.22
CA ILE A 109 -1.24 -0.67 -18.27
C ILE A 109 0.11 -0.79 -18.99
N GLU A 110 0.18 -1.49 -20.12
CA GLU A 110 1.42 -1.69 -20.88
C GLU A 110 2.02 -0.37 -21.37
N ALA A 111 1.17 0.55 -21.88
CA ALA A 111 1.59 1.88 -22.28
C ALA A 111 2.14 2.70 -21.09
N THR A 112 1.53 2.55 -19.91
CA THR A 112 1.97 3.24 -18.70
C THR A 112 3.30 2.69 -18.17
N ILE A 113 3.50 1.37 -18.22
CA ILE A 113 4.78 0.74 -17.90
C ILE A 113 5.88 1.29 -18.81
N LYS A 114 5.64 1.35 -20.12
CA LYS A 114 6.58 1.93 -21.10
C LYS A 114 6.85 3.42 -20.84
N LYS A 115 5.84 4.19 -20.43
CA LYS A 115 5.97 5.61 -20.07
C LYS A 115 6.91 5.83 -18.87
N TYR A 116 6.96 4.90 -17.93
CA TYR A 116 7.76 4.99 -16.70
C TYR A 116 9.02 4.12 -16.73
N ASP A 117 9.67 4.04 -17.89
CA ASP A 117 10.94 3.33 -18.09
C ASP A 117 10.90 1.83 -17.73
N GLY A 118 9.73 1.20 -17.84
CA GLY A 118 9.54 -0.24 -17.67
C GLY A 118 9.26 -0.69 -16.24
N THR A 119 9.06 0.22 -15.27
CA THR A 119 8.73 -0.19 -13.90
C THR A 119 7.73 0.76 -13.24
N VAL A 120 6.67 0.17 -12.71
CA VAL A 120 5.61 0.89 -11.99
C VAL A 120 5.35 0.27 -10.63
N PHE A 121 4.66 1.04 -9.79
CA PHE A 121 4.10 0.61 -8.52
C PHE A 121 2.58 0.71 -8.60
N THR A 122 1.89 -0.35 -8.16
CA THR A 122 0.44 -0.53 -8.34
C THR A 122 -0.32 -0.19 -7.05
N LYS A 123 -1.31 0.68 -7.16
CA LYS A 123 -2.31 0.91 -6.10
C LYS A 123 -3.70 1.22 -6.67
N THR A 124 -4.71 1.17 -5.83
CA THR A 124 -6.06 1.69 -6.12
C THR A 124 -6.24 3.08 -5.52
N ASP A 125 -7.49 3.54 -5.39
CA ASP A 125 -7.83 4.83 -4.79
C ASP A 125 -7.12 5.05 -3.43
N TRP A 126 -7.06 4.05 -2.56
CA TRP A 126 -6.46 4.21 -1.22
C TRP A 126 -5.27 3.31 -0.98
N SER A 127 -5.39 2.04 -1.33
CA SER A 127 -4.47 1.00 -0.89
C SER A 127 -3.52 0.54 -2.01
N SER A 128 -2.25 0.34 -1.65
CA SER A 128 -1.29 -0.39 -2.49
C SER A 128 -1.33 -1.88 -2.21
N ALA A 129 -0.97 -2.69 -3.22
CA ALA A 129 -0.81 -4.14 -3.10
C ALA A 129 0.43 -4.54 -2.27
N ARG A 130 0.54 -4.08 -1.03
CA ARG A 130 1.73 -4.30 -0.18
C ARG A 130 1.70 -5.63 0.58
N ASP A 131 0.51 -6.14 0.82
CA ASP A 131 0.20 -7.44 1.41
C ASP A 131 0.60 -8.62 0.50
N VAL A 132 0.84 -8.37 -0.79
CA VAL A 132 1.30 -9.38 -1.76
C VAL A 132 2.82 -9.39 -1.96
N SER A 133 3.58 -8.76 -1.05
CA SER A 133 5.05 -8.74 -1.13
C SER A 133 5.71 -10.12 -1.06
N TRP A 134 4.95 -11.17 -0.74
CA TRP A 134 5.39 -12.57 -0.73
C TRP A 134 5.41 -13.23 -2.12
N ILE A 135 4.67 -12.70 -3.10
CA ILE A 135 4.49 -13.33 -4.43
C ILE A 135 5.79 -13.37 -5.22
N TYR A 136 6.48 -12.24 -5.29
CA TYR A 136 7.86 -12.18 -5.75
C TYR A 136 8.68 -11.90 -4.50
N ASN A 137 9.52 -12.86 -4.11
CA ASN A 137 10.49 -12.78 -3.02
C ASN A 137 10.86 -11.32 -2.67
N ALA A 138 10.93 -10.99 -1.37
CA ALA A 138 11.02 -9.65 -0.79
C ALA A 138 12.02 -8.67 -1.46
N SER A 139 12.96 -9.17 -2.27
CA SER A 139 13.89 -8.41 -3.10
C SER A 139 13.28 -7.61 -4.26
N ASN A 140 12.05 -7.90 -4.74
CA ASN A 140 11.48 -7.14 -5.87
C ASN A 140 10.77 -5.83 -5.45
N GLY A 141 10.54 -5.60 -4.16
CA GLY A 141 10.01 -4.33 -3.65
C GLY A 141 8.68 -3.87 -4.27
N LEU A 142 7.82 -4.80 -4.71
CA LEU A 142 6.55 -4.54 -5.41
C LEU A 142 6.70 -3.79 -6.75
N ARG A 143 7.85 -3.95 -7.42
CA ARG A 143 8.07 -3.49 -8.79
C ARG A 143 7.23 -4.34 -9.74
N ALA A 144 6.33 -3.69 -10.49
CA ALA A 144 5.63 -4.30 -11.60
C ALA A 144 6.28 -3.86 -12.92
N CYS A 145 6.75 -4.84 -13.71
CA CYS A 145 7.45 -4.61 -14.96
C CYS A 145 6.63 -5.04 -16.18
N THR A 146 5.61 -5.88 -15.98
CA THR A 146 4.73 -6.35 -17.04
C THR A 146 3.25 -6.22 -16.66
N VAL A 147 2.36 -6.44 -17.63
CA VAL A 147 0.91 -6.46 -17.37
C VAL A 147 0.56 -7.59 -16.41
N GLU A 148 1.20 -8.75 -16.57
CA GLU A 148 1.08 -9.91 -15.68
C GLU A 148 1.39 -9.54 -14.23
N ASP A 149 2.48 -8.81 -13.97
CA ASP A 149 2.83 -8.38 -12.61
C ASP A 149 1.73 -7.51 -11.99
N VAL A 150 1.23 -6.51 -12.75
CA VAL A 150 0.16 -5.63 -12.29
C VAL A 150 -1.10 -6.43 -11.99
N VAL A 151 -1.54 -7.30 -12.91
CA VAL A 151 -2.72 -8.13 -12.74
C VAL A 151 -2.59 -9.06 -11.54
N LEU A 152 -1.43 -9.71 -11.39
CA LEU A 152 -1.14 -10.58 -10.26
C LEU A 152 -1.25 -9.84 -8.93
N TYR A 153 -0.74 -8.60 -8.85
CA TYR A 153 -0.84 -7.78 -7.65
C TYR A 153 -2.28 -7.35 -7.35
N LEU A 154 -3.02 -6.92 -8.38
CA LEU A 154 -4.42 -6.51 -8.23
C LEU A 154 -5.30 -7.67 -7.74
N LYS A 155 -5.16 -8.86 -8.33
CA LYS A 155 -6.02 -10.01 -8.04
C LYS A 155 -5.64 -10.78 -6.78
N SER A 156 -4.45 -10.55 -6.23
CA SER A 156 -3.97 -11.28 -5.04
C SER A 156 -4.01 -10.46 -3.75
N SER A 157 -4.30 -9.16 -3.83
CA SER A 157 -4.26 -8.25 -2.69
C SER A 157 -5.62 -8.13 -2.01
N ASP A 158 -5.65 -8.45 -0.72
CA ASP A 158 -6.81 -8.25 0.15
C ASP A 158 -7.06 -6.76 0.36
N PHE A 159 -6.00 -5.93 0.43
CA PHE A 159 -6.15 -4.49 0.54
C PHE A 159 -6.81 -3.87 -0.69
N ILE A 160 -6.47 -4.33 -1.89
CA ILE A 160 -7.13 -3.88 -3.12
C ILE A 160 -8.56 -4.39 -3.19
N THR A 161 -8.79 -5.64 -2.79
CA THR A 161 -10.15 -6.20 -2.71
C THR A 161 -11.03 -5.39 -1.76
N HIS A 162 -10.50 -4.97 -0.61
CA HIS A 162 -11.19 -4.09 0.33
C HIS A 162 -11.56 -2.74 -0.31
N ASP A 163 -10.62 -2.05 -0.97
CA ASP A 163 -10.89 -0.80 -1.70
C ASP A 163 -12.01 -0.97 -2.76
N LEU A 164 -12.03 -2.13 -3.43
CA LEU A 164 -13.00 -2.44 -4.46
C LEU A 164 -14.37 -2.75 -3.87
N MET A 165 -14.48 -3.46 -2.75
CA MET A 165 -15.77 -3.99 -2.28
C MET A 165 -16.37 -3.20 -1.12
N MET A 166 -15.54 -2.69 -0.21
CA MET A 166 -15.96 -2.15 1.08
C MET A 166 -15.21 -0.86 1.47
N PRO A 167 -15.03 0.13 0.57
CA PRO A 167 -14.23 1.32 0.84
C PRO A 167 -14.77 2.19 1.99
N TYR A 168 -16.07 2.10 2.28
CA TYR A 168 -16.74 2.89 3.31
C TYR A 168 -17.02 2.09 4.58
N ASP A 169 -16.49 0.87 4.72
CA ASP A 169 -16.60 0.12 5.96
C ASP A 169 -16.01 0.93 7.13
N GLY A 170 -16.71 0.91 8.27
CA GLY A 170 -16.38 1.70 9.46
C GLY A 170 -16.61 3.21 9.35
N CYS A 171 -17.19 3.75 8.28
CA CYS A 171 -17.57 5.17 8.22
C CYS A 171 -18.75 5.49 9.16
N VAL A 172 -18.68 6.63 9.85
CA VAL A 172 -19.70 7.03 10.86
C VAL A 172 -21.07 7.40 10.27
N ASP A 173 -21.10 7.73 8.99
CA ASP A 173 -22.28 8.16 8.22
C ASP A 173 -22.77 7.06 7.27
N VAL A 174 -22.33 5.82 7.46
CA VAL A 174 -22.80 4.63 6.76
C VAL A 174 -23.71 3.82 7.69
N GLU A 175 -24.96 3.66 7.29
CA GLU A 175 -25.91 2.79 8.00
C GLU A 175 -25.65 1.32 7.63
N GLU A 176 -25.97 0.39 8.53
CA GLU A 176 -25.87 -1.04 8.25
C GLU A 176 -26.68 -1.42 7.00
N GLY A 177 -26.00 -2.02 6.01
CA GLY A 177 -26.62 -2.43 4.75
C GLY A 177 -26.62 -1.38 3.64
N ASP A 178 -26.04 -0.20 3.87
CA ASP A 178 -25.77 0.74 2.78
C ASP A 178 -24.63 0.22 1.89
N VAL A 179 -24.99 -0.14 0.66
CA VAL A 179 -24.08 -0.66 -0.37
C VAL A 179 -23.72 0.41 -1.42
N SER A 180 -23.92 1.69 -1.11
CA SER A 180 -23.55 2.77 -2.03
C SER A 180 -22.04 2.78 -2.21
N LEU A 181 -21.59 2.57 -3.43
CA LEU A 181 -20.18 2.61 -3.81
C LEU A 181 -19.96 3.74 -4.81
N PRO A 182 -18.76 4.33 -4.87
CA PRO A 182 -18.48 5.37 -5.85
C PRO A 182 -18.60 4.76 -7.26
N PRO A 183 -19.19 5.46 -8.25
CA PRO A 183 -19.45 4.88 -9.58
C PRO A 183 -18.18 4.48 -10.33
N THR A 184 -17.04 5.07 -9.96
CA THR A 184 -15.73 4.83 -10.56
C THR A 184 -14.74 4.49 -9.46
N VAL A 185 -13.89 3.50 -9.74
CA VAL A 185 -12.67 3.20 -8.99
C VAL A 185 -11.47 3.50 -9.89
N HIS A 186 -10.30 3.74 -9.33
CA HIS A 186 -9.11 4.03 -10.13
C HIS A 186 -8.01 3.00 -9.91
N LEU A 187 -7.43 2.53 -11.01
CA LEU A 187 -6.10 1.91 -11.01
C LEU A 187 -5.06 3.03 -11.11
N VAL A 188 -4.18 3.12 -10.13
CA VAL A 188 -3.12 4.11 -10.07
C VAL A 188 -1.78 3.42 -10.25
N LEU A 189 -1.11 3.74 -11.34
CA LEU A 189 0.23 3.26 -11.65
C LEU A 189 1.21 4.41 -11.43
N LYS A 190 2.00 4.32 -10.35
CA LYS A 190 3.02 5.30 -10.00
C LYS A 190 4.35 4.89 -10.62
N GLN A 191 5.19 5.84 -11.04
CA GLN A 191 6.58 5.53 -11.36
C GLN A 191 7.24 4.91 -10.12
N PHE A 192 7.94 3.81 -10.31
CA PHE A 192 8.67 3.18 -9.22
C PHE A 192 9.94 3.99 -8.91
N TYR A 193 10.13 4.35 -7.63
CA TYR A 193 11.34 5.01 -7.15
C TYR A 193 11.98 4.16 -6.05
N ASP A 194 13.30 3.98 -6.13
CA ASP A 194 14.08 3.32 -5.08
C ASP A 194 14.35 4.31 -3.94
N LEU A 195 13.34 4.48 -3.07
CA LEU A 195 13.37 5.42 -1.95
C LEU A 195 14.00 4.77 -0.73
N ARG A 196 14.82 5.54 0.00
CA ARG A 196 15.38 5.08 1.28
C ARG A 196 14.27 5.10 2.33
N VAL A 197 13.76 3.93 2.70
CA VAL A 197 12.63 3.80 3.66
C VAL A 197 12.82 4.51 5.01
N ALA A 198 14.06 4.72 5.45
CA ALA A 198 14.37 5.48 6.68
C ALA A 198 13.95 6.96 6.62
N ASN A 199 13.78 7.49 5.42
CA ASN A 199 13.36 8.87 5.16
C ASN A 199 11.83 9.01 5.08
N GLU A 200 11.08 7.93 5.27
CA GLU A 200 9.62 7.96 5.29
C GLU A 200 9.11 8.23 6.70
N VAL A 201 8.26 9.25 6.81
CA VAL A 201 7.65 9.73 8.04
C VAL A 201 6.14 9.63 7.90
N ARG A 202 5.49 9.03 8.89
CA ARG A 202 4.03 9.04 9.03
C ARG A 202 3.63 10.20 9.94
N VAL A 203 2.65 10.99 9.51
CA VAL A 203 2.19 12.19 10.21
C VAL A 203 0.69 12.10 10.43
N PHE A 204 0.26 12.33 11.67
CA PHE A 204 -1.14 12.32 12.08
C PHE A 204 -1.64 13.74 12.20
N VAL A 205 -2.70 14.07 11.46
CA VAL A 205 -3.30 15.40 11.45
C VAL A 205 -4.71 15.32 11.98
N LYS A 206 -5.06 16.28 12.85
CA LYS A 206 -6.43 16.48 13.32
C LYS A 206 -6.65 17.94 13.69
N ASP A 207 -7.84 18.46 13.37
CA ASP A 207 -8.25 19.85 13.61
C ASP A 207 -7.26 20.87 13.02
N GLY A 208 -6.75 20.58 11.82
CA GLY A 208 -5.81 21.44 11.11
C GLY A 208 -4.43 21.54 11.75
N LYS A 209 -4.02 20.57 12.56
CA LYS A 209 -2.72 20.56 13.25
C LYS A 209 -2.04 19.20 13.16
N VAL A 210 -0.71 19.22 13.12
CA VAL A 210 0.11 18.02 13.28
C VAL A 210 0.04 17.57 14.73
N LEU A 211 -0.59 16.43 14.96
CA LEU A 211 -0.82 15.86 16.29
C LEU A 211 0.34 14.97 16.74
N ALA A 212 0.80 14.12 15.82
CA ALA A 212 1.83 13.12 16.07
C ALA A 212 2.64 12.87 14.79
N MET A 213 3.88 12.39 14.91
CA MET A 213 4.62 11.85 13.77
C MET A 213 5.60 10.76 14.20
N CYS A 214 5.83 9.76 13.35
CA CYS A 214 6.79 8.69 13.59
C CYS A 214 7.49 8.24 12.30
N GLN A 215 8.55 7.45 12.44
CA GLN A 215 9.09 6.72 11.29
C GLN A 215 8.03 5.79 10.72
N ARG A 216 7.98 5.66 9.39
CA ARG A 216 6.94 4.88 8.71
C ARG A 216 7.09 3.37 8.91
N GLN A 217 8.32 2.87 8.93
CA GLN A 217 8.64 1.45 9.16
C GLN A 217 8.85 1.23 10.65
N SER A 218 7.82 0.77 11.37
CA SER A 218 7.88 0.56 12.82
C SER A 218 8.66 -0.69 13.23
N ASP A 219 8.96 -1.58 12.29
CA ASP A 219 9.69 -2.85 12.49
C ASP A 219 11.16 -2.79 12.04
N VAL A 220 11.73 -1.59 11.87
CA VAL A 220 13.13 -1.42 11.47
C VAL A 220 13.81 -0.38 12.35
N PHE A 221 14.98 -0.73 12.90
CA PHE A 221 15.84 0.22 13.59
C PHE A 221 16.71 1.01 12.61
N PHE A 222 16.68 2.34 12.71
CA PHE A 222 17.51 3.23 11.92
C PHE A 222 18.42 4.07 12.82
N ALA A 223 19.66 3.62 13.04
CA ALA A 223 20.60 4.26 13.98
C ALA A 223 20.76 5.77 13.79
N HIS A 224 20.83 6.24 12.54
CA HIS A 224 20.96 7.67 12.22
C HIS A 224 19.77 8.52 12.65
N LEU A 225 18.58 7.94 12.85
CA LEU A 225 17.43 8.68 13.39
C LEU A 225 17.56 9.03 14.88
N LEU A 226 18.54 8.43 15.58
CA LEU A 226 18.92 8.81 16.95
C LEU A 226 19.83 10.04 16.99
N GLU A 227 20.44 10.42 15.88
CA GLU A 227 21.25 11.64 15.76
C GLU A 227 20.30 12.85 15.70
N GLU A 228 19.99 13.41 16.87
CA GLU A 228 18.95 14.43 17.02
C GLU A 228 19.24 15.70 16.22
N GLU A 229 20.46 16.23 16.32
CA GLU A 229 20.84 17.49 15.69
C GLU A 229 21.05 17.34 14.18
N GLU A 230 21.62 16.22 13.74
CA GLU A 230 21.99 15.98 12.35
C GLU A 230 20.83 15.47 11.49
N TRP A 231 19.93 14.68 12.08
CA TRP A 231 18.88 13.98 11.33
C TRP A 231 17.47 14.23 11.86
N ARG A 232 17.19 13.96 13.14
CA ARG A 232 15.82 13.96 13.65
C ARG A 232 15.19 15.36 13.66
N HIS A 233 15.84 16.34 14.28
CA HIS A 233 15.35 17.72 14.33
C HIS A 233 15.20 18.34 12.93
N PRO A 234 16.20 18.25 12.02
CA PRO A 234 16.04 18.75 10.65
C PRO A 234 14.88 18.09 9.88
N MET A 235 14.61 16.82 10.12
CA MET A 235 13.48 16.12 9.51
C MET A 235 12.13 16.63 10.06
N VAL A 236 12.01 16.75 11.37
CA VAL A 236 10.82 17.27 12.07
C VAL A 236 10.51 18.70 11.65
N GLU A 237 11.51 19.58 11.60
CA GLU A 237 11.35 20.97 11.16
C GLU A 237 10.83 21.05 9.72
N LYS A 238 11.34 20.21 8.82
CA LYS A 238 10.88 20.15 7.43
C LYS A 238 9.45 19.64 7.31
N VAL A 239 9.08 18.63 8.09
CA VAL A 239 7.71 18.13 8.12
C VAL A 239 6.77 19.24 8.57
N HIS A 240 7.01 19.87 9.72
CA HIS A 240 6.15 20.95 10.21
C HIS A 240 6.04 22.11 9.21
N LYS A 241 7.16 22.52 8.63
CA LYS A 241 7.18 23.58 7.61
C LYS A 241 6.34 23.19 6.39
N PHE A 242 6.54 21.99 5.83
CA PHE A 242 5.79 21.51 4.68
C PHE A 242 4.29 21.40 5.00
N MET A 243 3.94 20.87 6.17
CA MET A 243 2.55 20.72 6.58
C MET A 243 1.86 22.08 6.66
N GLY A 244 2.47 23.05 7.35
CA GLY A 244 1.93 24.40 7.51
C GLY A 244 1.85 25.20 6.21
N GLU A 245 2.84 25.10 5.34
CA GLU A 245 2.92 25.92 4.12
C GLU A 245 2.18 25.32 2.92
N ARG A 246 1.99 23.99 2.87
CA ARG A 246 1.59 23.28 1.63
C ARG A 246 0.50 22.22 1.80
N MET A 247 0.28 21.68 2.99
CA MET A 247 -0.63 20.54 3.18
C MET A 247 -1.94 20.96 3.84
N LEU A 248 -1.87 21.62 5.00
CA LEU A 248 -3.03 21.79 5.89
C LEU A 248 -4.15 22.61 5.22
N GLU A 249 -3.88 23.83 4.75
CA GLU A 249 -4.91 24.68 4.12
C GLU A 249 -5.58 24.00 2.91
N PRO A 250 -4.85 23.40 1.93
CA PRO A 250 -5.50 22.69 0.82
C PRO A 250 -6.39 21.53 1.24
N MET A 251 -6.02 20.74 2.26
CA MET A 251 -6.85 19.63 2.74
C MET A 251 -8.11 20.14 3.47
N GLN A 252 -7.96 21.16 4.31
CA GLN A 252 -9.10 21.79 5.00
C GLN A 252 -10.10 22.43 4.03
N SER A 253 -9.64 22.95 2.89
CA SER A 253 -10.50 23.52 1.86
C SER A 253 -11.51 22.52 1.27
N VAL A 254 -11.27 21.22 1.43
CA VAL A 254 -12.17 20.14 1.01
C VAL A 254 -12.79 19.38 2.19
N GLY A 255 -12.75 19.97 3.39
CA GLY A 255 -13.36 19.40 4.58
C GLY A 255 -12.59 18.23 5.20
N LEU A 256 -11.34 18.01 4.82
CA LEU A 256 -10.49 16.97 5.40
C LEU A 256 -9.67 17.55 6.56
N ASP A 257 -10.28 17.61 7.75
CA ASP A 257 -9.66 18.15 8.96
C ASP A 257 -8.88 17.10 9.77
N LYS A 258 -9.10 15.81 9.51
CA LYS A 258 -8.36 14.70 10.13
C LYS A 258 -7.93 13.67 9.08
N PHE A 259 -6.66 13.32 9.08
CA PHE A 259 -6.08 12.34 8.15
C PHE A 259 -4.70 11.90 8.64
N VAL A 260 -4.19 10.83 8.04
CA VAL A 260 -2.81 10.36 8.22
C VAL A 260 -2.09 10.51 6.89
N CYS A 261 -0.94 11.17 6.85
CA CYS A 261 -0.15 11.26 5.61
C CYS A 261 1.23 10.65 5.79
N ASP A 262 1.68 9.98 4.73
CA ASP A 262 3.02 9.42 4.63
C ASP A 262 3.86 10.37 3.77
N LEU A 263 4.98 10.83 4.30
CA LEU A 263 5.87 11.80 3.67
C LEU A 263 7.26 11.19 3.47
N TYR A 264 7.87 11.43 2.31
CA TYR A 264 9.28 11.18 2.09
C TYR A 264 10.07 12.47 2.25
N VAL A 265 10.99 12.49 3.21
CA VAL A 265 11.74 13.69 3.58
C VAL A 265 13.22 13.48 3.29
N THR A 266 13.84 14.42 2.57
CA THR A 266 15.29 14.41 2.36
C THR A 266 15.96 15.55 3.15
N PRO A 267 16.50 15.26 4.35
CA PRO A 267 17.19 16.28 5.15
C PRO A 267 18.32 16.99 4.41
N GLY A 268 19.12 16.27 3.62
CA GLY A 268 20.23 16.86 2.85
C GLY A 268 19.83 17.61 1.57
N GLN A 269 18.76 17.20 0.88
CA GLN A 269 18.41 17.73 -0.46
C GLN A 269 17.29 18.76 -0.45
N GLY A 270 16.57 18.93 0.66
CA GLY A 270 15.66 20.07 0.83
C GLY A 270 14.22 19.85 0.38
N TYR A 271 13.82 18.67 -0.08
CA TYR A 271 12.45 18.44 -0.53
C TYR A 271 11.70 17.41 0.33
N VAL A 272 10.39 17.65 0.44
CA VAL A 272 9.38 16.77 1.05
C VAL A 272 8.43 16.36 -0.07
N ARG A 273 8.10 15.07 -0.17
CA ARG A 273 7.11 14.53 -1.09
C ARG A 273 6.03 13.80 -0.31
N VAL A 274 4.77 13.99 -0.66
CA VAL A 274 3.67 13.21 -0.08
C VAL A 274 3.62 11.88 -0.81
N ILE A 275 3.84 10.79 -0.09
CA ILE A 275 3.75 9.42 -0.59
C ILE A 275 2.29 9.00 -0.67
N ASP A 276 1.55 9.23 0.42
CA ASP A 276 0.15 8.84 0.54
C ASP A 276 -0.64 9.69 1.54
N VAL A 277 -1.97 9.68 1.40
CA VAL A 277 -2.94 10.29 2.32
C VAL A 277 -3.99 9.24 2.65
N ASN A 278 -4.17 8.97 3.94
CA ASN A 278 -5.04 7.91 4.46
C ASN A 278 -6.13 8.52 5.37
N PRO A 279 -7.34 7.93 5.37
CA PRO A 279 -8.38 8.32 6.31
C PRO A 279 -7.95 8.13 7.76
N TRP A 280 -8.52 8.92 8.67
CA TRP A 280 -8.39 8.71 10.11
C TRP A 280 -9.24 7.49 10.53
N HIS A 281 -8.73 6.28 10.28
CA HIS A 281 -9.49 5.04 10.42
C HIS A 281 -8.67 3.92 11.08
N PRO A 282 -9.01 3.49 12.31
CA PRO A 282 -8.26 2.48 13.05
C PRO A 282 -8.14 1.11 12.39
N ALA A 283 -9.18 0.65 11.68
CA ALA A 283 -9.17 -0.67 11.06
C ALA A 283 -8.35 -0.76 9.75
N THR A 284 -8.22 0.34 9.00
CA THR A 284 -7.62 0.32 7.65
C THR A 284 -6.29 1.06 7.59
N CYS A 285 -6.01 1.95 8.55
CA CYS A 285 -4.73 2.65 8.68
C CYS A 285 -3.97 2.19 9.92
N ASP A 286 -2.77 1.69 9.72
CA ASP A 286 -1.83 1.37 10.79
C ASP A 286 -1.35 2.65 11.50
N ALA A 287 -1.30 2.66 12.83
CA ALA A 287 -0.80 3.80 13.61
C ALA A 287 0.73 3.79 13.79
N GLY A 288 1.43 2.75 13.30
CA GLY A 288 2.89 2.68 13.29
C GLY A 288 3.46 2.55 14.69
N LEU A 289 4.17 3.58 15.16
CA LEU A 289 4.70 3.64 16.53
C LEU A 289 3.70 4.22 17.53
N TYR A 290 2.45 4.43 17.11
CA TYR A 290 1.38 4.88 17.98
C TYR A 290 0.25 3.85 18.11
N THR A 291 -0.59 3.98 19.13
CA THR A 291 -1.93 3.38 19.19
C THR A 291 -3.02 4.42 18.85
N TRP A 292 -4.19 3.96 18.42
CA TRP A 292 -5.29 4.87 18.12
C TRP A 292 -5.88 5.52 19.39
N GLU A 293 -5.81 4.85 20.53
CA GLU A 293 -6.23 5.37 21.84
C GLU A 293 -5.31 6.50 22.32
N GLU A 294 -3.99 6.37 22.12
CA GLU A 294 -3.08 7.46 22.48
C GLU A 294 -3.24 8.67 21.54
N LEU A 295 -3.44 8.44 20.24
CA LEU A 295 -3.76 9.52 19.29
C LEU A 295 -5.08 10.21 19.66
N HIS A 296 -6.09 9.45 20.09
CA HIS A 296 -7.33 10.02 20.61
C HIS A 296 -7.07 10.91 21.83
N THR A 297 -6.30 10.41 22.79
CA THR A 297 -5.95 11.15 24.02
C THR A 297 -5.17 12.44 23.71
N LEU A 298 -4.19 12.36 22.82
CA LEU A 298 -3.44 13.52 22.33
C LEU A 298 -4.37 14.55 21.69
N SER A 299 -5.39 14.11 20.94
CA SER A 299 -6.33 15.04 20.29
C SER A 299 -7.22 15.80 21.28
N LEU A 300 -7.52 15.21 22.44
CA LEU A 300 -8.30 15.86 23.50
C LEU A 300 -7.46 16.85 24.31
N SER A 301 -6.16 16.58 24.45
CA SER A 301 -5.23 17.44 25.18
C SER A 301 -3.90 17.59 24.43
N PRO A 302 -3.88 18.39 23.34
CA PRO A 302 -2.67 18.57 22.54
C PRO A 302 -1.53 19.20 23.35
N PRO A 303 -0.28 18.77 23.16
CA PRO A 303 0.87 19.38 23.81
C PRO A 303 1.07 20.84 23.39
N ALA A 304 1.64 21.65 24.29
CA ALA A 304 1.89 23.08 24.05
C ALA A 304 3.05 23.34 23.09
N SER A 305 4.01 22.41 23.02
CA SER A 305 5.12 22.44 22.06
C SER A 305 4.75 21.72 20.76
N PRO A 306 5.38 22.07 19.63
CA PRO A 306 5.29 21.26 18.42
C PRO A 306 5.64 19.80 18.70
N CYS A 307 4.94 18.88 18.03
CA CYS A 307 5.20 17.46 18.15
C CYS A 307 6.60 17.10 17.62
N ASP A 308 7.38 16.34 18.39
CA ASP A 308 8.62 15.69 17.93
C ASP A 308 8.29 14.34 17.25
N MET A 309 9.28 13.71 16.62
CA MET A 309 9.12 12.44 15.93
C MET A 309 9.47 11.24 16.81
N ARG A 310 8.55 10.27 16.92
CA ARG A 310 8.82 8.97 17.56
C ARG A 310 9.59 8.06 16.60
N VAL A 311 10.66 7.44 17.09
CA VAL A 311 11.54 6.54 16.33
C VAL A 311 11.75 5.25 17.10
N VAL A 312 12.19 4.20 16.41
CA VAL A 312 12.59 2.96 17.08
C VAL A 312 13.95 3.17 17.73
N GLU A 313 14.00 3.06 19.05
CA GLU A 313 15.18 3.45 19.84
C GLU A 313 16.28 2.38 19.90
N SER A 314 15.96 1.12 19.63
CA SER A 314 16.94 0.03 19.66
C SER A 314 16.57 -1.12 18.73
N GLN A 315 17.57 -1.92 18.35
CA GLN A 315 17.36 -3.17 17.60
C GLN A 315 16.70 -4.28 18.46
N ALA A 316 16.75 -4.17 19.79
CA ALA A 316 16.25 -5.19 20.69
C ALA A 316 14.72 -5.23 20.66
N GLY A 317 14.15 -6.43 20.47
CA GLY A 317 12.70 -6.63 20.42
C GLY A 317 12.05 -6.38 19.06
N ILE A 318 12.83 -6.02 18.04
CA ILE A 318 12.33 -5.94 16.65
C ILE A 318 12.26 -7.36 16.08
N VAL A 319 11.06 -7.77 15.67
CA VAL A 319 10.88 -8.93 14.81
C VAL A 319 10.92 -8.40 13.37
N ASP A 320 12.02 -8.63 12.66
CA ASP A 320 12.10 -8.28 11.24
C ASP A 320 11.11 -9.19 10.48
N THR A 321 9.97 -8.61 10.08
CA THR A 321 8.91 -9.35 9.39
C THR A 321 9.36 -9.84 8.02
N ARG A 322 10.42 -9.27 7.43
CA ARG A 322 11.03 -9.77 6.19
C ARG A 322 11.70 -11.12 6.41
N VAL A 323 12.19 -11.40 7.62
CA VAL A 323 12.78 -12.70 7.99
C VAL A 323 11.68 -13.77 8.18
N LEU A 324 10.44 -13.40 8.48
CA LEU A 324 9.32 -14.35 8.56
C LEU A 324 8.94 -14.97 7.20
N SER A 325 9.36 -14.37 6.09
CA SER A 325 9.25 -14.98 4.76
C SER A 325 10.24 -16.13 4.51
N SER A 326 11.25 -16.29 5.39
CA SER A 326 12.10 -17.48 5.42
C SER A 326 11.43 -18.52 6.34
N GLY A 327 10.61 -19.38 5.75
CA GLY A 327 9.68 -20.29 6.43
C GLY A 327 10.31 -21.18 7.50
N PHE A 328 10.28 -20.71 8.75
CA PHE A 328 10.50 -21.54 9.92
C PHE A 328 9.16 -21.87 10.59
N PRO A 329 8.82 -23.16 10.77
CA PRO A 329 7.63 -23.55 11.51
C PRO A 329 7.65 -22.99 12.94
N LEU A 330 6.58 -22.31 13.35
CA LEU A 330 6.38 -21.76 14.69
C LEU A 330 6.51 -22.81 15.83
N GLU A 331 6.32 -24.08 15.51
CA GLU A 331 6.54 -25.20 16.45
C GLU A 331 8.01 -25.33 16.90
N MET A 332 8.97 -24.83 16.10
CA MET A 332 10.39 -24.84 16.47
C MET A 332 10.80 -23.62 17.31
N THR A 333 10.08 -22.50 17.22
CA THR A 333 10.39 -21.28 17.98
C THR A 333 9.80 -21.28 19.39
N GLN A 334 8.71 -22.01 19.65
CA GLN A 334 8.16 -22.17 21.00
C GLN A 334 9.11 -22.91 21.98
N GLY A 335 10.07 -23.68 21.47
CA GLY A 335 11.14 -24.27 22.29
C GLY A 335 12.27 -23.30 22.65
N MET A 336 12.34 -22.11 22.03
CA MET A 336 13.48 -21.19 22.11
C MET A 336 13.26 -19.99 23.03
N MET A 337 12.02 -19.72 23.46
CA MET A 337 11.70 -18.61 24.39
C MET A 337 12.12 -18.87 25.85
N GLY A 338 13.01 -19.84 26.09
CA GLY A 338 13.46 -20.25 27.43
C GLY A 338 14.97 -20.21 27.65
N VAL A 339 15.78 -19.72 26.71
CA VAL A 339 17.24 -19.67 26.89
C VAL A 339 17.75 -18.28 26.52
N ASP A 340 18.17 -17.54 27.54
CA ASP A 340 18.76 -16.21 27.41
C ASP A 340 19.91 -16.19 26.38
N GLY A 341 19.81 -15.28 25.41
CA GLY A 341 20.99 -14.64 24.80
C GLY A 341 21.64 -15.30 23.59
N MET A 342 21.02 -16.26 22.90
CA MET A 342 21.54 -16.72 21.60
C MET A 342 20.88 -15.99 20.44
N THR A 343 21.68 -15.33 19.61
CA THR A 343 21.23 -14.75 18.34
C THR A 343 21.06 -15.84 17.28
N LEU A 344 20.28 -15.57 16.22
CA LEU A 344 20.10 -16.51 15.12
C LEU A 344 21.45 -16.87 14.45
N ASP A 345 22.39 -15.92 14.44
CA ASP A 345 23.74 -16.09 13.91
C ASP A 345 24.58 -17.08 14.74
N ASP A 346 24.43 -17.07 16.07
CA ASP A 346 25.09 -18.04 16.97
C ASP A 346 24.61 -19.47 16.69
N LEU A 347 23.33 -19.62 16.34
CA LEU A 347 22.72 -20.91 16.04
C LEU A 347 23.18 -21.45 14.67
N VAL A 348 23.24 -20.59 13.65
CA VAL A 348 23.75 -20.95 12.32
C VAL A 348 25.23 -21.32 12.39
N ALA A 349 26.01 -20.65 13.25
CA ALA A 349 27.40 -21.01 13.52
C ALA A 349 27.51 -22.38 14.20
N SER A 350 26.68 -22.64 15.22
CA SER A 350 26.65 -23.93 15.93
C SER A 350 26.23 -25.10 15.03
N MET A 351 25.26 -24.91 14.13
CA MET A 351 24.84 -25.94 13.18
C MET A 351 25.92 -26.23 12.12
N LYS A 352 26.73 -25.24 11.74
CA LYS A 352 27.89 -25.45 10.85
C LYS A 352 29.01 -26.25 11.53
N GLU A 353 29.22 -26.06 12.84
CA GLU A 353 30.19 -26.86 13.61
C GLU A 353 29.71 -28.31 13.79
N CYS A 354 28.41 -28.53 13.98
CA CYS A 354 27.84 -29.88 14.11
C CYS A 354 27.90 -30.72 12.82
N ASN A 355 27.99 -30.08 11.64
CA ASN A 355 28.13 -30.75 10.35
C ASN A 355 29.60 -31.02 9.93
N MET A 356 30.58 -30.66 10.78
CA MET A 356 32.01 -30.91 10.56
C MET A 356 32.62 -31.94 11.54
N GLN A 357 31.80 -32.61 12.34
CA GLN A 357 32.16 -33.85 13.07
C GLN A 357 31.47 -35.04 12.43
#